data_AF-A0A3Q2YMJ1-F1
#
_entry.id   AF-A0A3Q2YMJ1-F1
#
_cell.length_a   1.000
_cell.length_b   1.000
_cell.length_c   1.000
_cell.angle_alpha   90.00
_cell.angle_beta   90.00
_cell.angle_gamma   90.00
#
_symmetry.space_group_name_H-M   'P 1'
#
loop_
_entity.id
_entity.type
_entity.pdbx_description
1 polymer ?
#
loop_
_entity_poly.entity_id
_entity_poly.type
_entity_poly.pdbx_seq_one_letter_code
_entity_poly.pdbx_strand_id
1 'polypeptide(L)'
;MNAVSKKWQQMEVVFRDIPHSYPPATSVSCCYTLAAHFQPSPRDWVGIFKVGWSTIKDYHTFVWNLLTVSTFCCVFSPGRDVGPHGQSGGTSGAEPS
;
A
#
# COMPACT_ATOMS: atom_id res chain seq x y z
N MET A 1 31.58 -22.82 -7.42
CA MET A 1 31.09 -21.47 -7.75
C MET A 1 29.61 -21.60 -8.10
N ASN A 2 28.72 -21.50 -7.12
CA ASN A 2 27.29 -21.77 -7.34
C ASN A 2 26.53 -20.46 -7.26
N ALA A 3 26.31 -19.83 -8.41
CA ALA A 3 25.38 -18.73 -8.56
C ALA A 3 23.96 -19.30 -8.52
N VAL A 4 23.40 -19.45 -7.32
CA VAL A 4 21.97 -19.68 -7.16
C VAL A 4 21.26 -18.36 -7.47
N SER A 5 20.83 -18.24 -8.72
CA SER A 5 19.58 -17.61 -9.14
C SER A 5 19.14 -16.36 -8.36
N LYS A 6 19.85 -15.24 -8.52
CA LYS A 6 19.40 -13.89 -8.11
C LYS A 6 18.23 -13.33 -8.94
N LYS A 7 17.36 -14.17 -9.53
CA LYS A 7 16.27 -13.70 -10.41
C LYS A 7 14.95 -13.47 -9.67
N TRP A 8 14.85 -13.87 -8.41
CA TRP A 8 13.65 -13.66 -7.57
C TRP A 8 13.73 -12.42 -6.68
N GLN A 9 14.80 -11.63 -6.74
CA GLN A 9 15.05 -10.49 -5.85
C GLN A 9 14.72 -9.12 -6.48
N GLN A 10 13.97 -9.09 -7.58
CA GLN A 10 13.64 -7.84 -8.29
C GLN A 10 12.34 -7.18 -7.83
N MET A 11 11.60 -7.79 -6.89
CA MET A 11 10.36 -7.19 -6.38
C MET A 11 10.72 -6.15 -5.31
N GLU A 12 10.49 -4.87 -5.62
CA GLU A 12 10.78 -3.78 -4.70
C GLU A 12 9.85 -3.79 -3.48
N VAL A 13 8.63 -4.34 -3.64
CA VAL A 13 7.60 -4.44 -2.60
C VAL A 13 7.01 -5.85 -2.60
N VAL A 14 6.90 -6.46 -1.43
CA VAL A 14 6.25 -7.78 -1.25
C VAL A 14 5.18 -7.67 -0.17
N PHE A 15 3.91 -7.82 -0.57
CA PHE A 15 2.79 -7.94 0.35
C PHE A 15 2.78 -9.33 1.01
N ARG A 16 2.57 -9.38 2.32
CA ARG A 16 2.63 -10.61 3.13
C ARG A 16 1.29 -10.84 3.82
N ASP A 17 1.01 -12.12 4.07
CA ASP A 17 -0.12 -12.57 4.89
C ASP A 17 -1.48 -12.00 4.44
N ILE A 18 -1.70 -11.88 3.12
CA ILE A 18 -2.95 -11.37 2.54
C ILE A 18 -4.00 -12.48 2.52
N PRO A 19 -5.06 -12.44 3.35
CA PRO A 19 -6.15 -13.41 3.28
C PRO A 19 -6.93 -13.27 1.98
N HIS A 20 -7.60 -14.36 1.58
CA HIS A 20 -8.43 -14.40 0.39
C HIS A 20 -9.69 -13.53 0.49
N SER A 21 -10.13 -13.20 1.71
CA SER A 21 -11.31 -12.37 1.96
C SER A 21 -11.19 -11.61 3.27
N TYR A 22 -11.76 -10.40 3.30
CA TYR A 22 -11.88 -9.59 4.51
C TYR A 22 -13.37 -9.43 4.88
N PRO A 23 -13.72 -9.42 6.18
CA PRO A 23 -15.08 -9.13 6.60
C PRO A 23 -15.54 -7.74 6.15
N PRO A 24 -16.80 -7.57 5.72
CA PRO A 24 -17.32 -6.27 5.32
C PRO A 24 -17.24 -5.25 6.46
N ALA A 25 -17.01 -3.97 6.12
CA ALA A 25 -16.97 -2.85 7.06
C ALA A 25 -16.00 -3.04 8.25
N THR A 26 -14.96 -3.87 8.09
CA THR A 26 -13.86 -3.99 9.06
C THR A 26 -12.58 -3.37 8.54
N SER A 27 -11.70 -2.95 9.45
CA SER A 27 -10.38 -2.45 9.07
C SER A 27 -9.53 -3.57 8.48
N VAL A 28 -8.92 -3.32 7.34
CA VAL A 28 -8.00 -4.24 6.67
C VAL A 28 -6.58 -3.86 7.03
N SER A 29 -5.84 -4.78 7.68
CA SER A 29 -4.41 -4.62 7.86
C SER A 29 -3.67 -5.31 6.72
N CYS A 30 -2.74 -4.60 6.09
CA CYS A 30 -1.90 -5.10 5.02
C CYS A 30 -0.45 -4.84 5.39
N CYS A 31 0.37 -5.88 5.46
CA CYS A 31 1.79 -5.73 5.75
C CYS A 31 2.62 -6.02 4.50
N TYR A 32 3.66 -5.24 4.28
CA TYR A 32 4.61 -5.46 3.19
C TYR A 32 6.04 -5.21 3.63
N THR A 33 6.97 -5.77 2.87
CA THR A 33 8.40 -5.53 3.00
C THR A 33 8.95 -4.86 1.76
N LEU A 34 9.78 -3.85 1.97
CA LEU A 34 10.57 -3.24 0.90
C LEU A 34 11.88 -4.00 0.70
N ALA A 35 12.33 -4.06 -0.54
CA ALA A 35 13.66 -4.57 -0.86
C ALA A 35 14.73 -3.70 -0.20
N ALA A 36 15.86 -4.30 0.20
CA ALA A 36 16.90 -3.62 0.96
C ALA A 36 17.55 -2.42 0.25
N HIS A 37 17.42 -2.34 -1.07
CA HIS A 37 17.95 -1.24 -1.90
C HIS A 37 16.93 -0.13 -2.17
N PHE A 38 15.68 -0.30 -1.74
CA PHE A 38 14.61 0.65 -1.98
C PHE A 38 14.50 1.63 -0.80
N GLN A 39 14.61 2.92 -1.09
CA GLN A 39 14.50 3.99 -0.11
C GLN A 39 13.06 4.53 -0.13
N PRO A 40 12.27 4.34 0.95
CA PRO A 40 10.90 4.84 0.99
C PRO A 40 10.88 6.38 1.02
N SER A 41 9.93 6.97 0.30
CA SER A 41 9.66 8.40 0.23
C SER A 41 8.44 8.76 1.10
N PRO A 42 8.41 9.94 1.74
CA PRO A 42 7.22 10.42 2.45
C PRO A 42 5.96 10.53 1.59
N ARG A 43 6.14 10.53 0.26
CA ARG A 43 5.07 10.57 -0.74
C ARG A 43 4.65 9.19 -1.23
N ASP A 44 5.25 8.13 -0.71
CA ASP A 44 4.81 6.78 -1.03
C ASP A 44 3.47 6.53 -0.34
N TRP A 45 2.57 5.85 -1.04
CA TRP A 45 1.28 5.45 -0.53
C TRP A 45 0.94 4.05 -1.04
N VAL A 46 0.05 3.38 -0.31
CA VAL A 46 -0.47 2.07 -0.68
C VAL A 46 -1.95 2.20 -0.95
N GLY A 47 -2.37 1.80 -2.15
CA GLY A 47 -3.76 1.81 -2.58
C GLY A 47 -4.39 0.42 -2.58
N ILE A 48 -5.67 0.35 -2.25
CA ILE A 48 -6.52 -0.78 -2.58
C ILE A 48 -7.18 -0.47 -3.91
N PHE A 49 -7.05 -1.36 -4.90
CA PHE A 49 -7.63 -1.19 -6.23
C PHE A 49 -8.66 -2.28 -6.50
N LYS A 50 -9.72 -1.91 -7.22
CA LYS A 50 -10.60 -2.92 -7.81
C LYS A 50 -9.84 -3.68 -8.90
N VAL A 51 -9.97 -5.01 -8.94
CA VAL A 51 -9.40 -5.82 -10.01
C VAL A 51 -9.88 -5.30 -11.37
N GLY A 52 -8.95 -5.14 -12.32
CA GLY A 52 -9.23 -4.51 -13.61
C GLY A 52 -9.05 -2.98 -13.63
N TRP A 53 -8.44 -2.39 -12.60
CA TRP A 53 -7.96 -1.00 -12.64
C TRP A 53 -7.02 -0.77 -13.83
N SER A 54 -7.07 0.44 -14.41
CA SER A 54 -6.25 0.80 -15.58
C SER A 54 -5.26 1.91 -15.25
N THR A 55 -5.60 2.77 -14.31
CA THR A 55 -4.76 3.88 -13.88
C THR A 55 -4.59 3.90 -12.36
N ILE A 56 -3.52 4.54 -11.91
CA ILE A 56 -3.23 4.75 -10.49
C ILE A 56 -4.35 5.57 -9.80
N LYS A 57 -5.16 6.31 -10.57
CA LYS A 57 -6.30 7.09 -10.07
C LYS A 57 -7.54 6.24 -9.78
N ASP A 58 -7.55 4.97 -10.18
CA ASP A 58 -8.67 4.04 -9.97
C ASP A 58 -8.60 3.36 -8.58
N TYR A 59 -7.90 3.98 -7.62
CA TYR A 59 -7.83 3.46 -6.26
C TYR A 59 -9.22 3.55 -5.60
N HIS A 60 -9.57 2.53 -4.84
CA HIS A 60 -10.75 2.52 -3.99
C HIS A 60 -10.54 3.30 -2.70
N THR A 61 -9.37 3.11 -2.08
CA THR A 61 -8.89 3.84 -0.89
C THR A 61 -7.38 3.76 -0.86
N PHE A 62 -6.73 4.69 -0.15
CA PHE A 62 -5.27 4.70 -0.02
C PHE A 62 -4.85 5.11 1.38
N VAL A 63 -3.62 4.76 1.73
CA VAL A 63 -2.97 5.17 2.97
C VAL A 63 -1.53 5.57 2.67
N TRP A 64 -1.07 6.61 3.35
CA TRP A 64 0.31 7.04 3.25
C TRP A 64 1.25 6.08 3.93
N ASN A 65 2.43 5.90 3.35
CA ASN A 65 3.47 5.11 3.95
C ASN A 65 4.11 5.86 5.13
N LEU A 66 4.24 5.18 6.27
CA LEU A 66 4.89 5.72 7.45
C LEU A 66 6.34 5.26 7.46
N LEU A 67 7.26 6.09 6.96
CA LEU A 67 8.70 5.90 6.67
C LEU A 67 9.62 5.19 7.70
N THR A 68 9.09 4.65 8.79
CA THR A 68 9.86 4.32 9.99
C THR A 68 10.57 2.97 9.96
N VAL A 69 10.27 2.05 9.04
CA VAL A 69 10.73 0.64 9.12
C VAL A 69 10.74 -0.08 7.77
N SER A 70 11.61 -1.07 7.53
CA SER A 70 11.61 -1.85 6.27
C SER A 70 10.37 -2.75 6.08
N THR A 71 9.65 -3.02 7.18
CA THR A 71 8.35 -3.69 7.20
C THR A 71 7.29 -2.67 7.56
N PHE A 72 6.31 -2.45 6.69
CA PHE A 72 5.21 -1.54 6.94
C PHE A 72 3.92 -2.33 7.06
N CYS A 73 3.08 -1.96 8.02
CA CYS A 73 1.72 -2.47 8.14
C CYS A 73 0.74 -1.31 8.03
N CYS A 74 0.06 -1.22 6.89
CA CYS A 74 -0.99 -0.25 6.67
C CYS A 74 -2.33 -0.78 7.20
N VAL A 75 -3.19 0.14 7.66
CA VAL A 75 -4.54 -0.17 8.13
C VAL A 75 -5.55 0.67 7.35
N PHE A 76 -6.35 0.01 6.50
CA PHE A 76 -7.42 0.62 5.73
C PHE A 76 -8.72 0.48 6.50
N SER A 77 -9.19 1.57 7.12
CA SER A 77 -10.42 1.58 7.91
C SER A 77 -11.59 2.12 7.10
N PRO A 78 -12.76 1.46 7.11
CA PRO A 78 -13.94 1.96 6.42
C PRO A 78 -14.35 3.33 6.96
N GLY A 79 -14.47 4.33 6.08
CA GLY A 79 -14.91 5.68 6.42
C GLY A 79 -13.84 6.62 6.99
N ARG A 80 -12.55 6.22 7.02
CA ARG A 80 -11.43 7.11 7.35
C ARG A 80 -10.39 7.15 6.22
N ASP A 81 -10.72 7.81 5.12
CA ASP A 81 -9.69 8.40 4.24
C ASP A 81 -9.16 9.67 4.94
N VAL A 82 -8.44 9.49 6.04
CA VAL A 82 -7.79 10.60 6.74
C VAL A 82 -6.43 10.78 6.10
N GLY A 83 -6.37 11.68 5.12
CA GLY A 83 -5.12 12.31 4.75
C GLY A 83 -4.50 13.02 5.97
N PRO A 84 -3.19 13.35 5.94
CA PRO A 84 -2.45 13.92 7.08
C PRO A 84 -2.97 15.27 7.60
N HIS A 85 -4.09 15.78 7.07
CA HIS A 85 -4.74 17.04 7.44
C HIS A 85 -6.19 16.91 7.94
N GLY A 86 -6.70 15.71 8.25
CA GLY A 86 -8.01 15.57 8.89
C GLY A 86 -9.20 16.01 8.03
N GLN A 87 -9.07 16.01 6.71
CA GLN A 87 -10.19 16.21 5.79
C GLN A 87 -10.80 14.85 5.41
N SER A 88 -12.08 14.65 5.75
CA SER A 88 -12.89 13.54 5.28
C SER A 88 -13.13 13.70 3.78
N GLY A 89 -12.34 12.99 2.98
CA GLY A 89 -12.41 13.02 1.52
C GLY A 89 -13.62 12.27 0.99
N GLY A 90 -14.72 13.01 0.74
CA GLY A 90 -15.67 12.61 -0.30
C GLY A 90 -14.97 12.59 -1.66
N THR A 91 -15.40 11.67 -2.52
CA THR A 91 -14.85 11.40 -3.85
C THR A 91 -14.69 12.66 -4.71
N SER A 92 -13.49 13.24 -4.76
CA SER A 92 -13.07 14.13 -5.84
C SER A 92 -11.54 14.22 -5.93
N GLY A 93 -10.96 13.35 -6.76
CA GLY A 93 -9.89 13.73 -7.70
C GLY A 93 -8.69 14.54 -7.19
N ALA A 94 -8.20 14.29 -5.99
CA ALA A 94 -6.88 14.77 -5.59
C ALA A 94 -5.90 13.59 -5.66
N GLU A 95 -4.95 13.71 -6.59
CA GLU A 95 -3.71 12.95 -6.53
C GLU A 95 -3.02 13.29 -5.19
N PRO A 96 -2.49 12.29 -4.47
CA PRO A 96 -1.53 12.56 -3.42
C PRO A 96 -0.22 12.99 -4.12
N SER A 97 0.05 14.30 -4.22
CA SER A 97 1.31 14.85 -4.76
C SER A 97 2.54 14.51 -3.91
#